data_AF-A0A9N9IJM8-F1
#
_entry.id   AF-A0A9N9IJM8-F1
#
_cell.length_a   1.000
_cell.length_b   1.000
_cell.length_c   1.000
_cell.angle_alpha   90.00
_cell.angle_beta   90.00
_cell.angle_gamma   90.00
#
_symmetry.space_group_name_H-M   'P 1'
#
loop_
_entity.id
_entity.type
_entity.pdbx_description
1 polymer ?
#
loop_
_entity_poly.entity_id
_entity_poly.type
_entity_poly.pdbx_seq_one_letter_code
_entity_poly.pdbx_strand_id
1 'polypeptide(L)'
;MSSSKRASSKTKSPPASSSNSDKGNKFGDGILFRSGAPVQLLEYINSEEDGFGKIVINNAALEILDNIKEPVAIMAVVGSYRRGKSWFANVLHGRHDGFELGSKVEGCTRGIYMWDTPFSHEGKRVIVLDCEGIDDPKQDQEWAVKLFILCLVISSTFIYNVNGILGRDDIGKLYLMTDLSKFIQPPSDSEFLPRLVILLRDFQLEEPDDFREYLIEKLNNVNEE
;
A
#
# COMPACT_ATOMS: atom_id res chain seq x y z
N MET A 1 -7.47 22.46 -79.84
CA MET A 1 -7.10 23.26 -78.66
C MET A 1 -7.92 22.78 -77.47
N SER A 2 -7.33 22.04 -76.54
CA SER A 2 -7.79 21.93 -75.15
C SER A 2 -6.77 21.08 -74.39
N SER A 3 -5.93 21.76 -73.61
CA SER A 3 -4.86 21.17 -72.80
C SER A 3 -5.45 20.66 -71.49
N SER A 4 -5.26 19.37 -71.20
CA SER A 4 -5.63 18.74 -69.94
C SER A 4 -4.61 19.12 -68.85
N LYS A 5 -5.02 19.96 -67.89
CA LYS A 5 -4.26 20.26 -66.66
C LYS A 5 -4.75 19.33 -65.53
N ARG A 6 -3.90 18.39 -65.14
CA ARG A 6 -4.04 17.57 -63.92
C ARG A 6 -3.87 18.47 -62.68
N ALA A 7 -4.88 18.51 -61.80
CA ALA A 7 -4.80 19.14 -60.50
C ALA A 7 -4.03 18.25 -59.51
N SER A 8 -3.08 18.82 -58.78
CA SER A 8 -2.32 18.17 -57.72
C SER A 8 -3.09 18.24 -56.39
N SER A 9 -3.46 17.08 -55.85
CA SER A 9 -4.03 16.97 -54.51
C SER A 9 -2.92 17.03 -53.45
N LYS A 10 -2.82 18.15 -52.74
CA LYS A 10 -2.04 18.25 -51.49
C LYS A 10 -2.74 17.45 -50.40
N THR A 11 -2.24 16.25 -50.09
CA THR A 11 -2.61 15.51 -48.89
C THR A 11 -1.85 16.10 -47.70
N LYS A 12 -2.59 16.77 -46.79
CA LYS A 12 -2.09 17.17 -45.47
C LYS A 12 -1.77 15.91 -44.66
N SER A 13 -0.54 15.80 -44.17
CA SER A 13 -0.14 14.81 -43.18
C SER A 13 -0.89 15.04 -41.86
N PRO A 14 -1.36 14.00 -41.15
CA PRO A 14 -1.90 14.16 -39.80
C PRO A 14 -0.78 14.57 -38.84
N PRO A 15 -1.09 15.27 -37.73
CA PRO A 15 -0.08 15.58 -36.73
C PRO A 15 0.38 14.27 -36.07
N ALA A 16 1.68 14.21 -35.78
CA ALA A 16 2.30 13.07 -35.10
C ALA A 16 1.62 12.85 -33.74
N SER A 17 0.86 11.76 -33.64
CA SER A 17 0.45 11.20 -32.35
C SER A 17 1.72 10.70 -31.65
N SER A 18 2.09 11.35 -30.54
CA SER A 18 3.09 10.85 -29.62
C SER A 18 2.67 9.45 -29.16
N SER A 19 3.33 8.43 -29.68
CA SER A 19 3.16 7.04 -29.29
C SER A 19 3.72 6.86 -27.88
N ASN A 20 2.87 7.06 -26.86
CA ASN A 20 3.17 6.54 -25.54
C ASN A 20 3.01 5.02 -25.59
N SER A 21 4.09 4.32 -25.28
CA SER A 21 4.15 2.87 -25.26
C SER A 21 3.34 2.30 -24.10
N ASP A 22 2.07 2.03 -24.39
CA ASP A 22 1.04 1.55 -23.47
C ASP A 22 1.15 0.02 -23.23
N LYS A 23 2.29 -0.43 -22.68
CA LYS A 23 2.54 -1.86 -22.43
C LYS A 23 2.55 -2.27 -20.96
N GLY A 24 2.42 -1.33 -20.01
CA GLY A 24 2.64 -1.62 -18.59
C GLY A 24 1.42 -1.43 -17.68
N ASN A 25 0.63 -0.39 -17.90
CA ASN A 25 -0.44 0.00 -16.99
C ASN A 25 -1.79 -0.57 -17.44
N LYS A 26 -2.44 -1.37 -16.57
CA LYS A 26 -3.76 -1.96 -16.82
C LYS A 26 -4.90 -1.25 -16.09
N PHE A 27 -4.62 -0.20 -15.30
CA PHE A 27 -5.59 0.44 -14.41
C PHE A 27 -6.09 1.81 -14.93
N GLY A 28 -5.76 2.15 -16.18
CA GLY A 28 -6.15 3.40 -16.84
C GLY A 28 -5.19 4.57 -16.56
N ASP A 29 -5.34 5.67 -17.30
CA ASP A 29 -4.41 6.81 -17.33
C ASP A 29 -4.22 7.52 -15.98
N GLY A 30 -5.10 7.28 -14.99
CA GLY A 30 -5.05 7.90 -13.68
C GLY A 30 -3.91 7.42 -12.78
N ILE A 31 -3.33 6.24 -13.05
CA ILE A 31 -2.22 5.70 -12.25
C ILE A 31 -1.03 5.39 -13.15
N LEU A 32 0.07 6.11 -12.96
CA LEU A 32 1.29 5.88 -13.74
C LEU A 32 1.90 4.50 -13.44
N PHE A 33 2.36 3.83 -14.49
CA PHE A 33 3.21 2.65 -14.36
C PHE A 33 4.54 3.01 -13.70
N ARG A 34 4.96 2.24 -12.71
CA ARG A 34 6.22 2.43 -11.97
C ARG A 34 7.10 1.20 -12.15
N SER A 35 8.33 1.41 -12.64
CA SER A 35 9.34 0.35 -12.72
C SER A 35 9.89 0.00 -11.33
N GLY A 36 10.58 -1.12 -11.22
CA GLY A 36 11.16 -1.61 -9.97
C GLY A 36 10.68 -3.01 -9.63
N ALA A 37 11.02 -3.44 -8.43
CA ALA A 37 10.65 -4.72 -7.87
C ALA A 37 10.41 -4.62 -6.34
N PRO A 38 9.68 -5.58 -5.75
CA PRO A 38 9.65 -5.74 -4.31
C PRO A 38 11.04 -6.08 -3.77
N VAL A 39 11.44 -5.41 -2.69
CA VAL A 39 12.59 -5.80 -1.87
C VAL A 39 12.11 -5.95 -0.43
N GLN A 40 12.51 -7.02 0.23
CA GLN A 40 12.17 -7.23 1.63
C GLN A 40 12.89 -6.16 2.46
N LEU A 41 12.16 -5.41 3.28
CA LEU A 41 12.70 -4.39 4.18
C LEU A 41 12.98 -4.97 5.55
N LEU A 42 11.99 -5.66 6.13
CA LEU A 42 12.09 -6.31 7.44
C LEU A 42 11.76 -7.79 7.32
N GLU A 43 12.62 -8.61 7.91
CA GLU A 43 12.46 -10.06 8.05
C GLU A 43 12.31 -10.45 9.53
N TYR A 44 11.52 -11.49 9.80
CA TYR A 44 11.48 -12.14 11.11
C TYR A 44 12.24 -13.46 11.08
N ILE A 45 13.16 -13.59 12.01
CA ILE A 45 13.94 -14.81 12.21
C ILE A 45 13.55 -15.41 13.56
N ASN A 46 12.96 -16.60 13.53
CA ASN A 46 12.70 -17.37 14.75
C ASN A 46 14.02 -17.67 15.46
N SER A 47 14.13 -17.30 16.73
CA SER A 47 15.23 -17.71 17.61
C SER A 47 14.70 -18.78 18.54
N GLU A 48 15.16 -20.03 18.39
CA GLU A 48 14.80 -21.12 19.32
C GLU A 48 15.46 -20.93 20.70
N GLU A 49 16.52 -20.11 20.80
CA GLU A 49 17.33 -19.97 22.01
C GLU A 49 16.74 -18.98 23.04
N ASP A 50 16.07 -17.91 22.58
CA ASP A 50 15.69 -16.78 23.42
C ASP A 50 14.17 -16.67 23.65
N GLY A 51 13.37 -17.50 22.96
CA GLY A 51 11.90 -17.43 22.93
C GLY A 51 11.32 -16.20 22.22
N PHE A 52 12.12 -15.14 22.04
CA PHE A 52 11.79 -13.95 21.25
C PHE A 52 12.54 -14.02 19.92
N GLY A 53 11.82 -14.16 18.80
CA GLY A 53 12.43 -14.04 17.48
C GLY A 53 12.97 -12.62 17.21
N LYS A 54 13.77 -12.48 16.16
CA LYS A 54 14.54 -11.27 15.83
C LYS A 54 13.96 -10.60 14.59
N ILE A 55 13.86 -9.26 14.63
CA ILE A 55 13.52 -8.45 13.46
C ILE A 55 14.84 -7.98 12.84
N VAL A 56 15.07 -8.35 11.58
CA VAL A 56 16.29 -8.02 10.85
C VAL A 56 15.94 -7.11 9.68
N ILE A 57 16.73 -6.05 9.52
CA ILE A 57 16.60 -5.13 8.39
C ILE A 57 17.48 -5.63 7.24
N ASN A 58 16.93 -5.63 6.03
CA ASN A 58 17.67 -5.99 4.84
C ASN A 58 18.62 -4.86 4.41
N ASN A 59 19.91 -5.17 4.28
CA ASN A 59 20.93 -4.19 3.88
C ASN A 59 20.69 -3.60 2.48
N ALA A 60 20.18 -4.37 1.52
CA ALA A 60 19.87 -3.85 0.18
C ALA A 60 18.74 -2.81 0.23
N ALA A 61 17.74 -3.01 1.12
CA ALA A 61 16.70 -2.02 1.35
C ALA A 61 17.26 -0.76 2.03
N LEU A 62 18.17 -0.92 3.02
CA LEU A 62 18.83 0.20 3.68
C LEU A 62 19.65 1.05 2.70
N GLU A 63 20.41 0.42 1.79
CA GLU A 63 21.18 1.14 0.77
C GLU A 63 20.27 2.00 -0.13
N ILE A 64 19.08 1.51 -0.48
CA ILE A 64 18.10 2.30 -1.24
C ILE A 64 17.64 3.50 -0.42
N LEU A 65 17.30 3.30 0.86
CA LEU A 65 16.84 4.35 1.75
C LEU A 65 17.92 5.43 1.99
N ASP A 66 19.17 5.04 2.21
CA ASP A 66 20.31 5.94 2.45
C ASP A 66 20.61 6.86 1.25
N ASN A 67 20.26 6.41 0.05
CA ASN A 67 20.43 7.17 -1.18
C ASN A 67 19.34 8.22 -1.41
N ILE A 68 18.24 8.21 -0.65
CA ILE A 68 17.18 9.20 -0.75
C ILE A 68 17.63 10.50 -0.04
N LYS A 69 17.55 11.63 -0.74
CA LYS A 69 17.96 12.95 -0.20
C LYS A 69 16.79 13.89 0.02
N GLU A 70 15.66 13.62 -0.63
CA GLU A 70 14.44 14.37 -0.51
C GLU A 70 13.60 13.87 0.69
N PRO A 71 12.63 14.66 1.17
CA PRO A 71 11.73 14.21 2.22
C PRO A 71 10.97 12.94 1.82
N VAL A 72 10.88 11.98 2.73
CA VAL A 72 10.23 10.68 2.49
C VAL A 72 8.77 10.72 2.93
N ALA A 73 7.89 10.09 2.15
CA ALA A 73 6.52 9.78 2.53
C ALA A 73 6.29 8.27 2.44
N ILE A 74 5.86 7.66 3.54
CA ILE A 74 5.67 6.21 3.59
C ILE A 74 4.16 5.89 3.58
N MET A 75 3.72 5.09 2.61
CA MET A 75 2.37 4.54 2.55
C MET A 75 2.42 3.05 2.93
N ALA A 76 1.95 2.71 4.12
CA ALA A 76 1.91 1.33 4.59
C ALA A 76 0.54 0.71 4.35
N VAL A 77 0.47 -0.41 3.64
CA VAL A 77 -0.76 -1.18 3.40
C VAL A 77 -0.83 -2.33 4.39
N VAL A 78 -1.78 -2.27 5.31
CA VAL A 78 -1.98 -3.24 6.40
C VAL A 78 -3.41 -3.80 6.40
N GLY A 79 -3.64 -4.87 7.16
CA GLY A 79 -4.95 -5.53 7.26
C GLY A 79 -4.84 -7.04 7.21
N SER A 80 -5.97 -7.73 7.37
CA SER A 80 -6.00 -9.18 7.52
C SER A 80 -5.36 -9.93 6.34
N TYR A 81 -4.82 -11.12 6.61
CA TYR A 81 -4.21 -11.98 5.62
C TYR A 81 -5.21 -12.35 4.50
N ARG A 82 -4.71 -12.48 3.26
CA ARG A 82 -5.51 -12.80 2.05
C ARG A 82 -6.64 -11.83 1.68
N ARG A 83 -6.54 -10.57 2.10
CA ARG A 83 -7.52 -9.52 1.78
C ARG A 83 -7.07 -8.56 0.65
N GLY A 84 -6.14 -8.98 -0.20
CA GLY A 84 -5.76 -8.20 -1.40
C GLY A 84 -4.89 -6.96 -1.14
N LYS A 85 -4.14 -6.94 -0.03
CA LYS A 85 -3.16 -5.88 0.29
C LYS A 85 -2.08 -5.71 -0.78
N SER A 86 -1.36 -6.79 -1.08
CA SER A 86 -0.32 -6.82 -2.11
C SER A 86 -0.87 -6.46 -3.50
N TRP A 87 -2.12 -6.83 -3.79
CA TRP A 87 -2.80 -6.40 -5.00
C TRP A 87 -3.00 -4.88 -5.02
N PHE A 88 -3.49 -4.30 -3.92
CA PHE A 88 -3.67 -2.85 -3.84
C PHE A 88 -2.33 -2.11 -3.89
N ALA A 89 -1.30 -2.61 -3.21
CA ALA A 89 0.06 -2.09 -3.29
C ALA A 89 0.58 -2.13 -4.75
N ASN A 90 0.28 -3.17 -5.52
CA ASN A 90 0.60 -3.24 -6.95
C ASN A 90 -0.19 -2.22 -7.79
N VAL A 91 -1.48 -2.02 -7.49
CA VAL A 91 -2.29 -0.96 -8.13
C VAL A 91 -1.65 0.40 -7.90
N LEU A 92 -1.15 0.68 -6.70
CA LEU A 92 -0.39 1.92 -6.43
C LEU A 92 0.88 2.05 -7.25
N HIS A 93 1.32 1.06 -8.02
CA HIS A 93 2.43 1.16 -8.97
C HIS A 93 1.98 1.09 -10.43
N GLY A 94 0.68 1.04 -10.69
CA GLY A 94 0.14 0.77 -12.02
C GLY A 94 0.50 -0.63 -12.51
N ARG A 95 0.73 -1.59 -11.59
CA ARG A 95 1.21 -2.95 -11.87
C ARG A 95 0.27 -4.04 -11.36
N HIS A 96 0.46 -5.25 -11.88
CA HIS A 96 -0.21 -6.47 -11.39
C HIS A 96 0.78 -7.61 -11.11
N ASP A 97 2.05 -7.39 -11.40
CA ASP A 97 3.17 -8.34 -11.41
C ASP A 97 4.30 -7.88 -10.47
N GLY A 98 3.97 -7.09 -9.45
CA GLY A 98 4.92 -6.55 -8.47
C GLY A 98 5.02 -7.44 -7.23
N PHE A 99 4.54 -6.94 -6.08
CA PHE A 99 4.43 -7.69 -4.83
C PHE A 99 3.70 -9.02 -5.07
N GLU A 100 4.22 -10.08 -4.47
CA GLU A 100 3.73 -11.43 -4.70
C GLU A 100 2.28 -11.57 -4.24
N LEU A 101 1.42 -12.03 -5.15
CA LEU A 101 0.02 -12.29 -4.85
C LEU A 101 -0.10 -13.75 -4.39
N GLY A 102 -0.31 -13.96 -3.10
CA GLY A 102 -0.37 -15.29 -2.54
C GLY A 102 -1.58 -16.11 -3.00
N SER A 103 -1.34 -17.21 -3.73
CA SER A 103 -2.35 -18.23 -4.07
C SER A 103 -2.28 -19.49 -3.19
N LYS A 104 -1.28 -19.59 -2.30
CA LYS A 104 -1.02 -20.75 -1.46
C LYS A 104 -1.71 -20.65 -0.09
N VAL A 105 -1.90 -21.82 0.54
CA VAL A 105 -2.56 -22.00 1.86
C VAL A 105 -1.72 -21.46 3.04
N GLU A 106 -0.51 -20.96 2.80
CA GLU A 106 0.32 -20.25 3.79
C GLU A 106 0.45 -18.77 3.38
N GLY A 107 0.54 -17.85 4.35
CA GLY A 107 0.78 -16.43 4.09
C GLY A 107 2.02 -16.23 3.22
N CYS A 108 1.91 -15.48 2.12
CA CYS A 108 2.99 -15.35 1.13
C CYS A 108 3.96 -14.22 1.47
N THR A 109 3.47 -13.10 2.01
CA THR A 109 4.32 -12.02 2.50
C THR A 109 4.73 -12.32 3.94
N ARG A 110 6.03 -12.51 4.21
CA ARG A 110 6.59 -12.56 5.57
C ARG A 110 7.41 -11.31 5.86
N GLY A 111 7.08 -10.59 6.92
CA GLY A 111 7.70 -9.30 7.22
C GLY A 111 7.09 -8.13 6.47
N ILE A 112 7.94 -7.16 6.13
CA ILE A 112 7.54 -5.96 5.40
C ILE A 112 8.36 -5.87 4.14
N TYR A 113 7.69 -5.69 3.01
CA TYR A 113 8.32 -5.44 1.72
C TYR A 113 8.13 -3.99 1.33
N MET A 114 9.14 -3.40 0.70
CA MET A 114 9.05 -2.10 0.06
C MET A 114 9.27 -2.22 -1.45
N TRP A 115 8.85 -1.21 -2.19
CA TRP A 115 9.22 -1.09 -3.60
C TRP A 115 10.61 -0.47 -3.73
N ASP A 116 11.51 -1.09 -4.50
CA ASP A 116 12.92 -0.70 -4.61
C ASP A 116 13.15 0.66 -5.30
N THR A 117 12.15 1.13 -6.03
CA THR A 117 12.20 2.36 -6.81
C THR A 117 11.15 3.35 -6.29
N PRO A 118 11.44 4.11 -5.21
CA PRO A 118 10.52 5.13 -4.71
C PRO A 118 10.13 6.08 -5.84
N PHE A 119 8.91 6.61 -5.81
CA PHE A 119 8.45 7.54 -6.83
C PHE A 119 8.29 8.95 -6.27
N SER A 120 8.49 9.95 -7.11
CA SER A 120 8.34 11.34 -6.68
C SER A 120 6.87 11.77 -6.72
N HIS A 121 6.41 12.43 -5.67
CA HIS A 121 5.09 13.05 -5.59
C HIS A 121 5.15 14.26 -4.67
N GLU A 122 4.69 15.43 -5.15
CA GLU A 122 4.67 16.68 -4.37
C GLU A 122 6.00 17.02 -3.68
N GLY A 123 7.13 16.81 -4.38
CA GLY A 123 8.48 17.08 -3.84
C GLY A 123 8.98 16.07 -2.79
N LYS A 124 8.23 14.99 -2.55
CA LYS A 124 8.60 13.90 -1.64
C LYS A 124 8.90 12.61 -2.41
N ARG A 125 9.67 11.72 -1.78
CA ARG A 125 9.92 10.36 -2.26
C ARG A 125 8.97 9.41 -1.55
N VAL A 126 8.05 8.86 -2.32
CA VAL A 126 6.99 7.98 -1.82
C VAL A 126 7.48 6.55 -1.85
N ILE A 127 7.38 5.89 -0.71
CA ILE A 127 7.68 4.47 -0.52
C ILE A 127 6.37 3.78 -0.14
N VAL A 128 6.04 2.70 -0.84
CA VAL A 128 4.90 1.85 -0.50
C VAL A 128 5.42 0.61 0.21
N LEU A 129 4.82 0.32 1.36
CA LEU A 129 5.09 -0.88 2.13
C LEU A 129 3.91 -1.85 1.99
N ASP A 130 4.21 -3.08 1.60
CA ASP A 130 3.28 -4.22 1.71
C ASP A 130 3.65 -4.99 2.98
N CYS A 131 2.79 -4.87 4.00
CA CYS A 131 3.01 -5.53 5.29
C CYS A 131 2.37 -6.94 5.27
N GLU A 132 3.01 -7.90 5.94
CA GLU A 132 2.41 -9.21 6.21
C GLU A 132 1.00 -9.07 6.79
N GLY A 133 0.12 -9.98 6.39
CA GLY A 133 -1.25 -9.96 6.88
C GLY A 133 -1.34 -10.35 8.34
N ILE A 134 -2.23 -9.68 9.07
CA ILE A 134 -2.62 -10.06 10.42
C ILE A 134 -3.72 -11.14 10.39
N ASP A 135 -3.96 -11.79 11.53
CA ASP A 135 -4.98 -12.85 11.71
C ASP A 135 -4.74 -14.15 10.94
N ASP A 136 -3.53 -14.43 10.45
CA ASP A 136 -3.23 -15.76 9.93
C ASP A 136 -3.19 -16.75 11.11
N PRO A 137 -4.02 -17.82 11.14
CA PRO A 137 -4.04 -18.78 12.25
C PRO A 137 -2.71 -19.50 12.49
N LYS A 138 -1.80 -19.50 11.50
CA LYS A 138 -0.46 -20.08 11.59
C LYS A 138 0.61 -19.07 11.99
N GLN A 139 0.26 -17.80 12.11
CA GLN A 139 1.18 -16.72 12.44
C GLN A 139 1.30 -16.54 13.95
N ASP A 140 2.50 -16.19 14.39
CA ASP A 140 2.74 -15.73 15.75
C ASP A 140 2.02 -14.38 15.98
N GLN A 141 1.12 -14.33 16.96
CA GLN A 141 0.35 -13.12 17.26
C GLN A 141 1.24 -11.97 17.74
N GLU A 142 2.28 -12.24 18.51
CA GLU A 142 3.20 -11.19 18.96
C GLU A 142 3.95 -10.59 17.77
N TRP A 143 4.32 -11.43 16.81
CA TRP A 143 4.94 -10.98 15.56
C TRP A 143 4.01 -10.09 14.75
N ALA A 144 2.77 -10.53 14.54
CA ALA A 144 1.76 -9.76 13.82
C ALA A 144 1.58 -8.37 14.45
N VAL A 145 1.51 -8.31 15.79
CA VAL A 145 1.40 -7.05 16.54
C VAL A 145 2.65 -6.18 16.39
N LYS A 146 3.86 -6.76 16.47
CA LYS A 146 5.12 -6.01 16.30
C LYS A 146 5.21 -5.38 14.90
N LEU A 147 4.93 -6.15 13.85
CA LEU A 147 4.88 -5.63 12.48
C LEU A 147 3.86 -4.52 12.32
N PHE A 148 2.69 -4.74 12.91
CA PHE A 148 1.59 -3.81 12.85
C PHE A 148 1.96 -2.46 13.49
N ILE A 149 2.55 -2.49 14.69
CA ILE A 149 3.09 -1.29 15.37
C ILE A 149 4.17 -0.63 14.52
N LEU A 150 5.10 -1.40 13.96
CA LEU A 150 6.15 -0.83 13.10
C LEU A 150 5.58 -0.11 11.89
N CYS A 151 4.63 -0.73 11.16
CA CYS A 151 3.95 -0.08 10.04
C CYS A 151 3.22 1.20 10.50
N LEU A 152 2.63 1.23 11.71
CA LEU A 152 1.98 2.42 12.27
C LEU A 152 2.98 3.55 12.50
N VAL A 153 4.10 3.27 13.19
CA VAL A 153 5.11 4.26 13.61
C VAL A 153 5.84 4.89 12.43
N ILE A 154 6.20 4.08 11.42
CA ILE A 154 7.05 4.55 10.32
C ILE A 154 6.25 5.17 9.17
N SER A 155 4.94 4.94 9.12
CA SER A 155 4.12 5.43 8.01
C SER A 155 3.80 6.92 8.12
N SER A 156 3.68 7.57 6.96
CA SER A 156 3.02 8.88 6.85
C SER A 156 1.54 8.73 6.52
N THR A 157 1.19 7.64 5.83
CA THR A 157 -0.18 7.22 5.54
C THR A 157 -0.32 5.74 5.84
N PHE A 158 -1.26 5.43 6.72
CA PHE A 158 -1.54 4.08 7.18
C PHE A 158 -2.84 3.62 6.54
N ILE A 159 -2.73 2.69 5.59
CA ILE A 159 -3.87 2.22 4.80
C ILE A 159 -4.35 0.90 5.41
N TYR A 160 -5.48 0.96 6.11
CA TYR A 160 -6.12 -0.21 6.69
C TYR A 160 -7.11 -0.81 5.69
N ASN A 161 -6.72 -1.93 5.09
CA ASN A 161 -7.49 -2.65 4.08
C ASN A 161 -8.48 -3.63 4.73
N VAL A 162 -9.77 -3.37 4.49
CA VAL A 162 -10.89 -4.16 4.99
C VAL A 162 -11.68 -4.68 3.79
N ASN A 163 -12.01 -5.97 3.76
CA ASN A 163 -12.92 -6.52 2.75
C ASN A 163 -14.33 -6.63 3.31
N GLY A 164 -15.30 -6.20 2.51
CA GLY A 164 -16.70 -6.13 2.85
C GLY A 164 -17.00 -4.91 3.71
N ILE A 165 -17.63 -5.18 4.85
CA ILE A 165 -18.19 -4.19 5.76
C ILE A 165 -17.29 -4.12 6.98
N LEU A 166 -17.06 -2.92 7.50
CA LEU A 166 -16.34 -2.72 8.76
C LEU A 166 -17.08 -3.45 9.91
N GLY A 167 -16.48 -4.52 10.43
CA GLY A 167 -17.05 -5.34 11.49
C GLY A 167 -16.49 -5.02 12.88
N ARG A 168 -17.01 -5.71 13.90
CA ARG A 168 -16.53 -5.58 15.30
C ARG A 168 -15.04 -5.89 15.42
N ASP A 169 -14.54 -6.90 14.69
CA ASP A 169 -13.12 -7.28 14.71
C ASP A 169 -12.22 -6.17 14.14
N ASP A 170 -12.65 -5.50 13.07
CA ASP A 170 -11.92 -4.38 12.48
C ASP A 170 -11.86 -3.19 13.44
N ILE A 171 -12.97 -2.91 14.12
CA ILE A 171 -13.03 -1.83 15.12
C ILE A 171 -12.18 -2.17 16.34
N GLY A 172 -12.20 -3.42 16.79
CA GLY A 172 -11.31 -3.90 17.85
C GLY A 172 -9.84 -3.73 17.48
N LYS A 173 -9.46 -3.99 16.22
CA LYS A 173 -8.11 -3.73 15.72
C LYS A 173 -7.79 -2.24 15.69
N LEU A 174 -8.68 -1.39 15.18
CA LEU A 174 -8.54 0.08 15.19
C LEU A 174 -8.35 0.62 16.62
N TYR A 175 -9.10 0.07 17.57
CA TYR A 175 -8.96 0.37 19.00
C TYR A 175 -7.58 -0.05 19.51
N LEU A 176 -7.15 -1.27 19.21
CA LEU A 176 -5.81 -1.75 19.56
C LEU A 176 -4.72 -0.82 18.97
N MET A 177 -4.87 -0.31 17.74
CA MET A 177 -3.91 0.67 17.19
C MET A 177 -3.83 1.93 18.04
N THR A 178 -5.00 2.44 18.45
CA THR A 178 -5.10 3.64 19.26
C THR A 178 -4.46 3.42 20.63
N ASP A 179 -4.65 2.24 21.22
CA ASP A 179 -4.05 1.91 22.50
C ASP A 179 -2.52 1.73 22.39
N LEU A 180 -2.06 0.99 21.38
CA LEU A 180 -0.64 0.77 21.10
C LEU A 180 0.11 2.08 20.82
N SER A 181 -0.54 3.05 20.17
CA SER A 181 0.05 4.37 19.92
C SER A 181 0.46 5.12 21.19
N LYS A 182 -0.17 4.83 22.34
CA LYS A 182 0.16 5.46 23.63
C LYS A 182 1.50 4.99 24.18
N PHE A 183 1.97 3.81 23.77
CA PHE A 183 3.26 3.25 24.19
C PHE A 183 4.43 3.74 23.35
N ILE A 184 4.15 4.49 22.28
CA ILE A 184 5.19 4.98 21.39
C ILE A 184 5.50 6.42 21.76
N GLN A 185 6.79 6.70 22.00
CA GLN A 185 7.24 8.04 22.32
C GLN A 185 7.15 8.93 21.07
N PRO A 186 6.32 9.99 21.08
CA PRO A 186 6.23 10.89 19.95
C PRO A 186 7.52 11.72 19.82
N PRO A 187 7.89 12.15 18.59
CA PRO A 187 8.91 13.16 18.39
C PRO A 187 8.55 14.44 19.12
N SER A 188 9.55 15.18 19.60
CA SER A 188 9.35 16.40 20.39
C SER A 188 8.64 17.51 19.62
N ASP A 189 8.84 17.57 18.29
CA ASP A 189 8.51 18.75 17.48
C ASP A 189 7.57 18.44 16.29
N SER A 190 6.85 17.31 16.29
CA SER A 190 5.97 16.96 15.16
C SER A 190 4.77 16.11 15.55
N GLU A 191 3.69 16.22 14.75
CA GLU A 191 2.63 15.21 14.77
C GLU A 191 3.21 13.82 14.48
N PHE A 192 2.80 12.85 15.28
CA PHE A 192 3.39 11.52 15.32
C PHE A 192 2.53 10.46 14.62
N LEU A 193 1.22 10.65 14.59
CA LEU A 193 0.29 9.67 14.04
C LEU A 193 0.18 9.81 12.52
N PRO A 194 0.17 8.70 11.77
CA PRO A 194 -0.04 8.75 10.33
C PRO A 194 -1.46 9.19 10.00
N ARG A 195 -1.65 9.65 8.77
CA ARG A 195 -2.99 9.74 8.19
C ARG A 195 -3.57 8.33 8.04
N LEU A 196 -4.64 8.02 8.75
CA LEU A 196 -5.40 6.78 8.57
C LEU A 196 -6.27 6.87 7.31
N VAL A 197 -6.17 5.85 6.45
CA VAL A 197 -7.07 5.63 5.31
C VAL A 197 -7.69 4.26 5.49
N ILE A 198 -9.01 4.19 5.60
CA ILE A 198 -9.74 2.93 5.62
C ILE A 198 -10.14 2.60 4.19
N LEU A 199 -9.54 1.55 3.65
CA LEU A 199 -9.83 1.05 2.31
C LEU A 199 -10.86 -0.08 2.41
N LEU A 200 -12.12 0.24 2.15
CA LEU A 200 -13.19 -0.74 2.04
C LEU A 200 -13.18 -1.36 0.65
N ARG A 201 -12.96 -2.67 0.58
CA ARG A 201 -12.91 -3.47 -0.66
C ARG A 201 -14.15 -4.34 -0.74
N ASP A 202 -14.64 -4.60 -1.94
CA ASP A 202 -15.79 -5.49 -2.17
C ASP A 202 -16.99 -5.13 -1.28
N PHE A 203 -17.29 -3.83 -1.14
CA PHE A 203 -18.39 -3.35 -0.30
C PHE A 203 -19.73 -3.89 -0.87
N GLN A 204 -20.48 -4.63 -0.04
CA GLN A 204 -21.63 -5.42 -0.49
C GLN A 204 -22.98 -4.76 -0.18
N LEU A 205 -22.99 -3.62 0.49
CA LEU A 205 -24.20 -2.86 0.80
C LEU A 205 -24.42 -1.76 -0.23
N GLU A 206 -25.60 -1.13 -0.18
CA GLU A 206 -25.82 0.13 -0.87
C GLU A 206 -24.79 1.17 -0.41
N GLU A 207 -24.17 1.85 -1.38
CA GLU A 207 -23.14 2.84 -1.12
C GLU A 207 -23.71 3.97 -0.26
N PRO A 208 -23.11 4.27 0.90
CA PRO A 208 -23.58 5.36 1.75
C PRO A 208 -23.33 6.70 1.07
N ASP A 209 -24.17 7.69 1.36
CA ASP A 209 -23.96 9.07 0.89
C ASP A 209 -22.62 9.66 1.37
N ASP A 210 -22.21 9.30 2.60
CA ASP A 210 -20.91 9.66 3.17
C ASP A 210 -20.27 8.47 3.93
N PHE A 211 -19.15 7.97 3.41
CA PHE A 211 -18.37 6.91 4.06
C PHE A 211 -17.79 7.30 5.43
N ARG A 212 -17.56 8.60 5.67
CA ARG A 212 -17.10 9.10 6.96
C ARG A 212 -18.21 8.99 8.01
N GLU A 213 -19.43 9.36 7.66
CA GLU A 213 -20.58 9.21 8.55
C GLU A 213 -20.84 7.73 8.84
N TYR A 214 -20.82 6.89 7.80
CA TYR A 214 -20.89 5.44 7.94
C TYR A 214 -19.83 4.89 8.91
N LEU A 215 -18.58 5.34 8.79
CA LEU A 215 -17.51 4.92 9.69
C LEU A 215 -17.78 5.36 11.14
N ILE A 216 -18.18 6.61 11.35
CA ILE A 216 -18.47 7.15 12.70
C ILE A 216 -19.64 6.39 13.33
N GLU A 217 -20.68 6.10 12.57
CA GLU A 217 -21.82 5.28 13.02
C GLU A 217 -21.35 3.89 13.47
N LYS A 218 -20.54 3.21 12.64
CA LYS A 218 -20.00 1.90 12.98
C LYS A 218 -19.13 1.93 14.23
N LEU A 219 -18.28 2.95 14.39
CA LEU A 219 -17.44 3.11 15.58
C LEU A 219 -18.27 3.34 16.86
N ASN A 220 -19.36 4.10 16.78
CA ASN A 220 -20.22 4.39 17.93
C ASN A 220 -21.03 3.16 18.39
N ASN A 221 -21.43 2.30 17.46
CA ASN A 221 -22.29 1.15 17.74
C ASN A 221 -21.55 -0.07 18.37
N VAL A 222 -20.26 0.05 18.70
CA VAL A 222 -19.49 -1.05 19.31
C VAL A 222 -19.63 -1.13 20.83
N ASN A 223 -20.10 -0.07 21.48
CA ASN A 223 -20.22 0.01 22.94
C ASN A 223 -21.59 -0.46 23.51
N GLU A 224 -22.48 -1.02 22.69
CA GLU A 224 -23.86 -1.32 23.12
C GLU A 224 -24.10 -2.70 23.79
N GLU A 225 -23.07 -3.54 24.01
CA GLU A 225 -23.23 -4.81 24.77
C GLU A 225 -22.03 -5.16 25.66
#